data_AF-A0A0G1U3F1-F1
#
_entry.id   AF-A0A0G1U3F1-F1
#
_cell.length_a   1.000
_cell.length_b   1.000
_cell.length_c   1.000
_cell.angle_alpha   90.00
_cell.angle_beta   90.00
_cell.angle_gamma   90.00
#
_symmetry.space_group_name_H-M   'P 1'
#
loop_
_entity.id
_entity.type
_entity.pdbx_description
1 polymer ?
#
loop_
_entity_poly.entity_id
_entity_poly.type
_entity_poly.pdbx_seq_one_letter_code
_entity_poly.pdbx_strand_id
1 'polypeptide(L)'
;MSILSVRKESKKGFTLIELLVVIAIIGILASIVLASLNTARRKSRDARRIADIKQIQLALELYFDAAGEYPNVIGDLAPTYIPSVPTDPVTSTSYPYDNYDALARNACVVATGDCLFYQVGTKLEEVINRALKVDRDLDVVAGAGPDGLSTATACGADGVATNLTDQCYDVVP
;
A
#
# COMPACT_ATOMS: atom_id res chain seq x y z
N MET A 1 70.84 39.13 -12.10
CA MET A 1 69.59 39.92 -12.11
C MET A 1 68.68 39.30 -13.17
N SER A 2 67.89 38.29 -12.82
CA SER A 2 66.96 37.65 -13.77
C SER A 2 65.54 38.02 -13.38
N ILE A 3 64.90 38.85 -14.20
CA ILE A 3 63.51 39.25 -14.04
C ILE A 3 62.64 38.15 -14.69
N LEU A 4 61.87 37.44 -13.89
CA LEU A 4 60.86 36.49 -14.37
C LEU A 4 59.63 37.27 -14.87
N SER A 5 59.37 37.19 -16.18
CA SER A 5 58.19 37.77 -16.82
C SER A 5 56.97 36.87 -16.59
N VAL A 6 56.05 37.29 -15.72
CA VAL A 6 54.75 36.62 -15.51
C VAL A 6 53.84 36.90 -16.71
N ARG A 7 53.48 35.87 -17.47
CA ARG A 7 52.49 35.97 -18.55
C ARG A 7 51.08 36.07 -17.94
N LYS A 8 50.34 37.11 -18.32
CA LYS A 8 48.94 37.31 -17.93
C LYS A 8 48.03 36.41 -18.77
N GLU A 9 47.63 35.27 -18.22
CA GLU A 9 46.58 34.41 -18.80
C GLU A 9 45.27 35.21 -18.93
N SER A 10 44.73 35.30 -20.16
CA SER A 10 43.45 35.95 -20.43
C SER A 10 42.31 35.07 -19.92
N LYS A 11 41.76 35.42 -18.76
CA LYS A 11 40.55 34.77 -18.22
C LYS A 11 39.39 35.03 -19.17
N LYS A 12 38.92 33.99 -19.87
CA LYS A 12 37.68 34.03 -20.65
C LYS A 12 36.50 34.14 -19.69
N GLY A 13 35.65 35.15 -19.87
CA GLY A 13 34.39 35.29 -19.13
C GLY A 13 33.30 34.44 -19.78
N PHE A 14 32.34 33.97 -18.97
CA PHE A 14 31.12 33.34 -19.47
C PHE A 14 30.23 34.38 -20.15
N THR A 15 29.64 34.00 -21.28
CA THR A 15 28.62 34.81 -21.94
C THR A 15 27.25 34.61 -21.27
N LEU A 16 26.38 35.62 -21.33
CA LEU A 16 25.01 35.51 -20.80
C LEU A 16 24.21 34.39 -21.49
N ILE A 17 24.46 34.16 -22.77
CA ILE A 17 23.79 33.12 -23.54
C ILE A 17 24.22 31.71 -23.12
N GLU A 18 25.51 31.51 -22.78
CA GLU A 18 25.99 30.22 -22.25
C GLU A 18 25.31 29.89 -20.93
N LEU A 19 25.16 30.86 -20.02
CA LEU A 19 24.45 30.64 -18.75
C LEU A 19 22.96 30.34 -18.98
N LEU A 20 22.31 31.03 -19.91
CA LEU A 20 20.89 30.87 -20.21
C LEU A 20 20.59 29.46 -20.76
N VAL A 21 21.42 28.95 -21.66
CA VAL A 21 21.24 27.61 -22.22
C VAL A 21 21.41 26.53 -21.14
N VAL A 22 22.34 26.72 -20.20
CA VAL A 22 22.59 25.75 -19.12
C VAL A 22 21.38 25.62 -18.19
N ILE A 23 20.81 26.74 -17.73
CA ILE A 23 19.62 26.67 -16.86
C ILE A 23 18.40 26.11 -17.60
N ALA A 24 18.30 26.34 -18.91
CA ALA A 24 17.25 25.76 -19.73
C ALA A 24 17.37 24.22 -19.78
N ILE A 25 18.58 23.69 -20.00
CA ILE A 25 18.83 22.25 -20.02
C ILE A 25 18.58 21.63 -18.63
N ILE A 26 19.06 22.26 -17.55
CA ILE A 26 18.83 21.79 -16.18
C ILE A 26 17.32 21.75 -15.88
N GLY A 27 16.56 22.76 -16.30
CA GLY A 27 15.10 22.80 -16.11
C GLY A 27 14.38 21.64 -16.81
N ILE A 28 14.75 21.34 -18.06
CA ILE A 28 14.18 20.20 -18.80
C ILE A 28 14.50 18.88 -18.09
N LEU A 29 15.77 18.65 -17.74
CA LEU A 29 16.19 17.40 -17.08
C LEU A 29 15.52 17.24 -15.71
N ALA A 30 15.41 18.31 -14.92
CA ALA A 30 14.76 18.30 -13.62
C ALA A 30 13.28 17.93 -13.71
N SER A 31 12.56 18.43 -14.73
CA SER A 31 11.13 18.14 -14.91
C SER A 31 10.86 16.64 -15.14
N ILE A 32 11.69 15.98 -15.94
CA ILE A 32 11.57 14.55 -16.26
C ILE A 32 11.85 13.69 -15.02
N VAL A 33 12.87 14.06 -14.24
CA VAL A 33 13.24 13.37 -13.00
C VAL A 33 12.13 13.48 -11.95
N LEU A 34 11.46 14.63 -11.83
CA LEU A 34 10.38 14.79 -10.86
C LEU A 34 9.16 13.90 -11.18
N ALA A 35 8.80 13.79 -12.46
CA ALA A 35 7.70 12.94 -12.89
C ALA A 35 7.96 11.45 -12.61
N SER A 36 9.20 10.99 -12.82
CA SER A 36 9.58 9.60 -12.56
C SER A 36 9.62 9.26 -11.06
N LEU A 37 10.07 10.21 -10.22
CA LEU A 37 10.12 10.04 -8.77
C LEU A 37 8.74 9.83 -8.14
N ASN A 38 7.72 10.55 -8.61
CA ASN A 38 6.36 10.39 -8.10
C ASN A 38 5.84 8.97 -8.32
N THR A 39 6.05 8.41 -9.52
CA THR A 39 5.67 7.02 -9.82
C THR A 39 6.45 6.01 -8.99
N ALA A 40 7.76 6.21 -8.79
CA ALA A 40 8.57 5.35 -7.94
C ALA A 40 8.07 5.34 -6.48
N ARG A 41 7.66 6.50 -5.95
CA ARG A 41 7.10 6.61 -4.60
C ARG A 41 5.79 5.85 -4.44
N ARG A 42 4.86 5.94 -5.40
CA ARG A 42 3.60 5.16 -5.36
C ARG A 42 3.88 3.65 -5.30
N LYS A 43 4.76 3.16 -6.20
CA LYS A 43 5.17 1.75 -6.23
C LYS A 43 5.82 1.29 -4.93
N SER A 44 6.65 2.14 -4.30
CA SER A 44 7.26 1.82 -3.01
C SER A 44 6.24 1.73 -1.88
N ARG A 45 5.19 2.56 -1.89
CA ARG A 45 4.11 2.49 -0.89
C ARG A 45 3.25 1.27 -1.08
N ASP A 46 2.91 0.92 -2.32
CA ASP A 46 2.16 -0.31 -2.61
C ASP A 46 2.95 -1.56 -2.22
N ALA A 47 4.26 -1.61 -2.51
CA ALA A 47 5.11 -2.71 -2.06
C ALA A 47 5.12 -2.87 -0.53
N ARG A 48 5.11 -1.74 0.20
CA ARG A 48 4.99 -1.74 1.66
C ARG A 48 3.62 -2.25 2.12
N ARG A 49 2.53 -1.73 1.56
CA ARG A 49 1.16 -2.20 1.85
C ARG A 49 1.01 -3.70 1.69
N ILE A 50 1.51 -4.25 0.58
CA ILE A 50 1.47 -5.70 0.32
C ILE A 50 2.28 -6.47 1.36
N ALA A 51 3.47 -5.98 1.75
CA ALA A 51 4.27 -6.61 2.78
C ALA A 51 3.59 -6.57 4.15
N ASP A 52 2.95 -5.45 4.48
CA ASP A 52 2.23 -5.24 5.74
C ASP A 52 1.02 -6.20 5.83
N ILE A 53 0.21 -6.33 4.77
CA ILE A 53 -0.90 -7.30 4.71
C ILE A 53 -0.40 -8.74 4.90
N LYS A 54 0.72 -9.12 4.28
CA LYS A 54 1.30 -10.46 4.45
C LYS A 54 1.82 -10.72 5.86
N GLN A 55 2.33 -9.71 6.54
CA GLN A 55 2.75 -9.83 7.95
C GLN A 55 1.53 -10.04 8.85
N ILE A 56 0.45 -9.30 8.60
CA ILE A 56 -0.81 -9.47 9.32
C ILE A 56 -1.39 -10.87 9.06
N GLN A 57 -1.40 -11.33 7.81
CA GLN A 57 -1.83 -12.67 7.45
C GLN A 57 -1.11 -13.74 8.26
N LEU A 58 0.23 -13.71 8.28
CA LEU A 58 1.01 -14.66 9.08
C LEU A 58 0.63 -14.61 10.57
N ALA A 59 0.42 -13.42 11.12
CA ALA A 59 0.02 -13.27 12.52
C ALA A 59 -1.39 -13.80 12.78
N LEU A 60 -2.33 -13.66 11.84
CA LEU A 60 -3.68 -14.22 11.93
C LEU A 60 -3.64 -15.75 11.94
N GLU A 61 -2.84 -16.37 11.08
CA GLU A 61 -2.66 -17.84 11.08
C GLU A 61 -2.08 -18.33 12.40
N LEU A 62 -1.06 -17.64 12.94
CA LEU A 62 -0.49 -17.98 14.25
C LEU A 62 -1.48 -17.81 15.40
N TYR A 63 -2.36 -16.80 15.33
CA TYR A 63 -3.43 -16.61 16.32
C TYR A 63 -4.44 -17.76 16.24
N PHE A 64 -4.86 -18.13 15.02
CA PHE A 64 -5.81 -19.22 14.79
C PHE A 64 -5.26 -20.56 15.31
N ASP A 65 -3.98 -20.86 15.05
CA ASP A 65 -3.32 -22.06 15.58
C ASP A 65 -3.35 -22.14 17.11
N ALA A 66 -3.36 -21.00 17.80
CA ALA A 66 -3.35 -20.92 19.26
C ALA A 66 -4.75 -20.87 19.90
N ALA A 67 -5.69 -20.15 19.27
CA ALA A 67 -7.02 -19.88 19.82
C ALA A 67 -8.14 -20.73 19.20
N GLY A 68 -7.92 -21.29 18.01
CA GLY A 68 -8.93 -22.02 17.23
C GLY A 68 -9.94 -21.12 16.50
N GLU A 69 -9.79 -19.80 16.59
CA GLU A 69 -10.63 -18.79 15.98
C GLU A 69 -9.79 -17.55 15.62
N TYR A 70 -10.27 -16.72 14.69
CA TYR A 70 -9.62 -15.44 14.36
C TYR A 70 -10.04 -14.34 15.34
N PRO A 71 -9.16 -13.36 15.62
CA PRO A 71 -9.42 -12.32 16.61
C PRO A 71 -10.59 -11.43 16.20
N ASN A 72 -11.29 -10.84 17.17
CA ASN A 72 -12.38 -9.90 16.89
C ASN A 72 -11.86 -8.53 16.43
N VAL A 73 -10.65 -8.15 16.86
CA VAL A 73 -9.98 -6.94 16.42
C VAL A 73 -8.54 -7.26 16.05
N ILE A 74 -8.06 -6.64 14.96
CA ILE A 74 -6.68 -6.82 14.48
C ILE A 74 -5.62 -6.45 15.53
N GLY A 75 -5.98 -5.60 16.50
CA GLY A 75 -5.12 -5.21 17.62
C GLY A 75 -4.68 -6.37 18.51
N ASP A 76 -5.49 -7.44 18.60
CA ASP A 76 -5.22 -8.61 19.46
C ASP A 76 -4.04 -9.45 18.95
N LEU A 77 -3.59 -9.20 17.72
CA LEU A 77 -2.38 -9.82 17.16
C LEU A 77 -1.10 -9.34 17.86
N ALA A 78 -1.10 -8.11 18.40
CA ALA A 78 0.07 -7.52 19.02
C ALA A 78 0.00 -7.56 20.56
N PRO A 79 1.13 -7.72 21.27
CA PRO A 79 2.49 -7.91 20.74
C PRO A 79 2.87 -9.38 20.50
N THR A 80 1.95 -10.31 20.77
CA THR A 80 2.25 -11.75 20.88
C THR A 80 2.56 -12.40 19.52
N TYR A 81 1.78 -12.09 18.49
CA TYR A 81 1.88 -12.69 17.16
C TYR A 81 2.54 -11.76 16.14
N ILE A 82 2.52 -10.44 16.40
CA ILE A 82 3.24 -9.42 15.64
C ILE A 82 3.74 -8.32 16.60
N PRO A 83 4.94 -7.74 16.41
CA PRO A 83 5.45 -6.72 17.33
C PRO A 83 4.57 -5.47 17.46
N SER A 84 3.95 -5.06 16.35
CA SER A 84 3.00 -3.96 16.26
C SER A 84 2.20 -4.10 14.99
N VAL A 85 0.89 -3.83 15.02
CA VAL A 85 0.05 -3.86 13.81
C VAL A 85 0.50 -2.74 12.85
N PRO A 86 0.91 -3.07 11.60
CA PRO A 86 1.27 -2.07 10.60
C PRO A 86 0.10 -1.17 10.24
N THR A 87 0.41 0.07 9.84
CA THR A 87 -0.57 1.07 9.40
C THR A 87 -0.23 1.57 8.00
N ASP A 88 -1.24 2.02 7.26
CA ASP A 88 -1.06 2.56 5.91
C ASP A 88 -0.04 3.72 5.88
N PRO A 89 0.93 3.72 4.95
CA PRO A 89 2.02 4.71 4.92
C PRO A 89 1.58 6.13 4.56
N VAL A 90 0.34 6.34 4.11
CA VAL A 90 -0.23 7.66 3.74
C VAL A 90 -1.21 8.13 4.80
N THR A 91 -2.18 7.28 5.17
CA THR A 91 -3.25 7.68 6.09
C THR A 91 -2.89 7.44 7.56
N SER A 92 -1.86 6.63 7.84
CA SER A 92 -1.51 6.19 9.21
C SER A 92 -2.67 5.49 9.93
N THR A 93 -3.62 4.92 9.19
CA THR A 93 -4.74 4.16 9.72
C THR A 93 -4.42 2.66 9.69
N SER A 94 -5.05 1.89 10.58
CA SER A 94 -5.00 0.42 10.50
C SER A 94 -5.61 -0.06 9.19
N TYR A 95 -5.13 -1.21 8.71
CA TYR A 95 -5.75 -1.89 7.59
C TYR A 95 -7.14 -2.40 7.98
N PRO A 96 -8.14 -2.29 7.08
CA PRO A 96 -9.43 -2.91 7.27
C PRO A 96 -9.29 -4.41 7.49
N TYR A 97 -10.01 -4.90 8.49
CA TYR A 97 -10.01 -6.27 8.94
C TYR A 97 -11.42 -6.61 9.40
N ASP A 98 -11.97 -7.67 8.85
CA ASP A 98 -13.28 -8.20 9.22
C ASP A 98 -13.15 -9.72 9.45
N ASN A 99 -13.73 -10.23 10.53
CA ASN A 99 -13.86 -11.66 10.79
C ASN A 99 -15.34 -12.08 10.68
N TYR A 100 -15.58 -13.31 10.21
CA TYR A 100 -16.93 -13.80 9.96
C TYR A 100 -17.09 -15.30 10.22
N ASP A 101 -18.34 -15.70 10.47
CA ASP A 101 -18.71 -17.08 10.73
C ASP A 101 -18.90 -17.93 9.46
N ALA A 102 -18.92 -19.25 9.63
CA ALA A 102 -19.10 -20.22 8.55
C ALA A 102 -20.56 -20.33 8.05
N LEU A 103 -21.54 -19.95 8.88
CA LEU A 103 -22.95 -20.33 8.68
C LEU A 103 -23.84 -19.20 8.14
N ALA A 104 -23.34 -17.97 8.05
CA ALA A 104 -24.06 -16.87 7.43
C ALA A 104 -23.17 -15.78 6.79
N ARG A 105 -21.83 -15.88 6.86
CA ARG A 105 -20.91 -14.77 6.54
C ARG A 105 -21.31 -13.49 7.29
N ASN A 106 -21.87 -13.65 8.49
CA ASN A 106 -22.15 -12.52 9.35
C ASN A 106 -20.85 -12.09 10.01
N ALA A 107 -20.71 -10.77 10.24
CA ALA A 107 -19.66 -10.24 11.11
C ALA A 107 -19.66 -11.05 12.41
N CYS A 108 -18.49 -11.50 12.85
CA CYS A 108 -18.43 -12.38 14.00
C CYS A 108 -18.98 -11.64 15.24
N VAL A 109 -20.15 -12.07 15.70
CA VAL A 109 -20.72 -11.58 16.96
C VAL A 109 -20.31 -12.58 18.02
N VAL A 110 -19.65 -12.09 19.07
CA VAL A 110 -18.98 -12.78 20.19
C VAL A 110 -19.78 -13.89 20.90
N ALA A 111 -21.00 -14.19 20.47
CA ALA A 111 -21.92 -15.12 21.11
C ALA A 111 -21.88 -16.56 20.56
N THR A 112 -21.28 -16.81 19.38
CA THR A 112 -21.37 -18.14 18.73
C THR A 112 -20.06 -18.94 18.68
N GLY A 113 -18.88 -18.33 18.86
CA GLY A 113 -17.61 -19.06 18.97
C GLY A 113 -17.09 -19.72 17.68
N ASP A 114 -17.51 -19.21 16.51
CA ASP A 114 -17.20 -19.79 15.20
C ASP A 114 -16.53 -18.78 14.24
N CYS A 115 -15.65 -17.89 14.73
CA CYS A 115 -14.93 -16.93 13.87
C CYS A 115 -13.83 -17.64 13.05
N LEU A 116 -14.22 -18.47 12.09
CA LEU A 116 -13.32 -19.36 11.33
C LEU A 116 -12.81 -18.75 10.03
N PHE A 117 -13.25 -17.53 9.70
CA PHE A 117 -12.82 -16.84 8.50
C PHE A 117 -12.50 -15.37 8.78
N TYR A 118 -11.61 -14.80 7.95
CA TYR A 118 -11.30 -13.38 7.96
C TYR A 118 -11.13 -12.84 6.55
N GLN A 119 -11.18 -11.52 6.45
CA GLN A 119 -10.71 -10.76 5.32
C GLN A 119 -9.86 -9.59 5.82
N VAL A 120 -8.71 -9.40 5.20
CA VAL A 120 -7.86 -8.22 5.42
C VAL A 120 -7.36 -7.73 4.09
N GLY A 121 -7.40 -6.42 3.87
CA GLY A 121 -7.05 -5.88 2.57
C GLY A 121 -6.73 -4.39 2.58
N THR A 122 -6.30 -3.90 1.43
CA THR A 122 -5.94 -2.50 1.23
C THR A 122 -6.11 -2.08 -0.21
N LYS A 123 -6.45 -0.82 -0.42
CA LYS A 123 -6.41 -0.19 -1.73
C LYS A 123 -4.98 0.11 -2.15
N LEU A 124 -4.62 -0.26 -3.38
CA LEU A 124 -3.34 0.09 -3.99
C LEU A 124 -3.45 1.37 -4.82
N GLU A 125 -2.35 2.09 -4.96
CA GLU A 125 -2.31 3.32 -5.77
C GLU A 125 -2.14 3.03 -7.27
N GLU A 126 -1.50 1.91 -7.62
CA GLU A 126 -1.33 1.46 -9.01
C GLU A 126 -2.38 0.40 -9.39
N VAL A 127 -3.29 0.76 -10.31
CA VAL A 127 -4.37 -0.12 -10.81
C VAL A 127 -3.90 -1.30 -11.68
N ILE A 128 -2.62 -1.30 -12.08
CA ILE A 128 -2.00 -2.38 -12.86
C ILE A 128 -1.00 -3.20 -12.03
N ASN A 129 -1.06 -3.08 -10.71
CA ASN A 129 -0.19 -3.85 -9.84
C ASN A 129 -0.43 -5.36 -10.06
N ARG A 130 0.65 -6.14 -10.17
CA ARG A 130 0.55 -7.59 -10.38
C ARG A 130 -0.07 -8.32 -9.20
N ALA A 131 -0.02 -7.73 -8.00
CA ALA A 131 -0.65 -8.27 -6.81
C ALA A 131 -2.17 -8.41 -6.98
N LEU A 132 -2.79 -7.48 -7.70
CA LEU A 132 -4.24 -7.42 -8.01
C LEU A 132 -4.73 -8.48 -9.02
N LYS A 133 -3.86 -9.42 -9.41
CA LYS A 133 -4.20 -10.52 -10.32
C LYS A 133 -4.00 -11.88 -9.68
N VAL A 134 -3.50 -11.88 -8.44
CA VAL A 134 -3.01 -13.05 -7.72
C VAL A 134 -3.61 -13.10 -6.31
N ASP A 135 -4.28 -12.03 -5.89
CA ASP A 135 -5.19 -12.01 -4.75
C ASP A 135 -6.41 -12.89 -4.98
N ARG A 136 -7.15 -13.10 -3.89
CA ARG A 136 -8.32 -13.94 -3.86
C ARG A 136 -9.50 -13.07 -3.46
N ASP A 137 -10.19 -12.55 -4.48
CA ASP A 137 -11.39 -11.75 -4.32
C ASP A 137 -12.44 -12.54 -3.52
N LEU A 138 -13.12 -11.86 -2.59
CA LEU A 138 -14.29 -12.42 -1.93
C LEU A 138 -15.43 -12.56 -2.95
N ASP A 139 -15.87 -13.79 -3.24
CA ASP A 139 -17.12 -14.03 -3.97
C ASP A 139 -18.29 -13.40 -3.20
N VAL A 140 -18.74 -12.22 -3.62
CA VAL A 140 -19.85 -11.47 -3.02
C VAL A 140 -21.13 -12.32 -3.13
N VAL A 141 -21.67 -12.77 -2.00
CA VAL A 141 -23.02 -13.37 -1.99
C VAL A 141 -24.02 -12.22 -1.99
N ALA A 142 -24.87 -12.17 -3.01
CA ALA A 142 -25.95 -11.20 -3.16
C ALA A 142 -26.88 -11.19 -1.93
N GLY A 143 -26.88 -10.10 -1.17
CA GLY A 143 -27.71 -9.97 0.05
C GLY A 143 -27.17 -9.07 1.16
N ALA A 144 -26.18 -8.23 0.87
CA ALA A 144 -25.65 -7.21 1.77
C ALA A 144 -26.74 -6.24 2.29
N GLY A 145 -27.06 -6.26 3.58
CA GLY A 145 -27.68 -5.14 4.33
C GLY A 145 -26.73 -3.92 4.40
N PRO A 146 -27.04 -2.77 5.04
CA PRO A 146 -26.34 -1.49 4.82
C PRO A 146 -24.80 -1.47 5.08
N ASP A 147 -24.29 -2.55 5.66
CA ASP A 147 -22.95 -2.90 6.12
C ASP A 147 -22.37 -4.17 5.45
N GLY A 148 -23.18 -4.93 4.71
CA GLY A 148 -22.86 -5.57 3.44
C GLY A 148 -21.52 -6.25 3.16
N LEU A 149 -20.87 -6.81 4.17
CA LEU A 149 -19.54 -7.45 4.15
C LEU A 149 -18.66 -6.98 2.97
N SER A 150 -18.47 -5.67 3.00
CA SER A 150 -17.58 -4.84 2.19
C SER A 150 -17.20 -3.61 3.03
N THR A 151 -17.13 -3.76 4.37
CA THR A 151 -16.57 -2.74 5.27
C THR A 151 -15.07 -2.90 5.50
N ALA A 152 -14.38 -3.51 4.53
CA ALA A 152 -13.27 -2.78 3.96
C ALA A 152 -13.83 -1.47 3.34
N THR A 153 -14.20 -0.49 4.17
CA THR A 153 -14.58 0.86 3.74
C THR A 153 -13.44 1.53 2.95
N ALA A 154 -12.23 0.97 3.00
CA ALA A 154 -11.11 1.35 2.14
C ALA A 154 -11.14 0.72 0.73
N CYS A 155 -12.00 -0.27 0.47
CA CYS A 155 -12.13 -1.01 -0.79
C CYS A 155 -13.34 -0.64 -1.66
N GLY A 156 -14.13 0.35 -1.26
CA GLY A 156 -15.08 1.02 -2.15
C GLY A 156 -16.39 0.26 -2.35
N ALA A 157 -17.48 1.04 -2.39
CA ALA A 157 -18.85 0.59 -2.51
C ALA A 157 -19.28 0.35 -3.97
N ASP A 158 -18.47 -0.34 -4.76
CA ASP A 158 -18.90 -0.88 -6.05
C ASP A 158 -19.48 -2.29 -5.93
N GLY A 159 -19.41 -2.93 -4.75
CA GLY A 159 -20.29 -4.03 -4.34
C GLY A 159 -20.35 -5.23 -5.30
N VAL A 160 -19.46 -5.28 -6.27
CA VAL A 160 -19.47 -6.25 -7.34
C VAL A 160 -18.05 -6.37 -7.89
N ALA A 161 -17.35 -7.43 -7.49
CA ALA A 161 -16.20 -7.98 -8.20
C ALA A 161 -16.65 -8.52 -9.59
N THR A 162 -17.18 -7.65 -10.47
CA THR A 162 -17.62 -8.02 -11.84
C THR A 162 -16.92 -7.24 -12.94
N ASN A 163 -16.06 -6.27 -12.64
CA ASN A 163 -15.33 -5.54 -13.68
C ASN A 163 -13.85 -5.44 -13.34
N LEU A 164 -13.04 -6.18 -14.12
CA LEU A 164 -11.65 -6.05 -14.61
C LEU A 164 -10.68 -4.93 -14.09
N THR A 165 -10.98 -4.22 -13.01
CA THR A 165 -10.16 -3.17 -12.41
C THR A 165 -10.23 -3.28 -10.89
N ASP A 166 -9.99 -4.48 -10.36
CA ASP A 166 -9.92 -4.66 -8.91
C ASP A 166 -8.78 -3.80 -8.36
N GLN A 167 -9.09 -2.91 -7.41
CA GLN A 167 -8.11 -1.99 -6.81
C GLN A 167 -7.70 -2.41 -5.41
N CYS A 168 -8.29 -3.50 -4.91
CA CYS A 168 -8.06 -3.97 -3.58
C CYS A 168 -7.28 -5.26 -3.56
N TYR A 169 -6.14 -5.20 -2.88
CA TYR A 169 -5.38 -6.37 -2.53
C TYR A 169 -5.92 -6.91 -1.21
N ASP A 170 -6.53 -8.09 -1.24
CA ASP A 170 -7.01 -8.78 -0.05
C ASP A 170 -6.48 -10.21 0.06
N VAL A 171 -6.58 -10.72 1.29
CA VAL A 171 -6.27 -12.11 1.61
C VAL A 171 -7.34 -12.66 2.54
N VAL A 172 -7.63 -13.94 2.34
CA VAL A 172 -8.55 -14.77 3.12
C VAL A 172 -7.83 -16.09 3.46
N PRO A 173 -8.33 -16.87 4.43
CA PRO A 173 -7.79 -18.20 4.72
C PRO A 173 -7.64 -19.13 3.50
#